data_AF-A0A968N8Z4-F1
#
_entry.id   AF-A0A968N8Z4-F1
#
_cell.length_a   1.000
_cell.length_b   1.000
_cell.length_c   1.000
_cell.angle_alpha   90.00
_cell.angle_beta   90.00
_cell.angle_gamma   90.00
#
_symmetry.space_group_name_H-M   'P 1'
#
loop_
_entity.id
_entity.type
_entity.pdbx_description
1 polymer ?
#
loop_
_entity_poly.entity_id
_entity_poly.type
_entity_poly.pdbx_seq_one_letter_code
_entity_poly.pdbx_strand_id
1 'polypeptide(L)'
;MISGRYLLPLVPLIGIALALALYSDLLLEQTGHAQDRVRCFDETGFCLRGTFLDYWERNGAERVFGYPISAVQLATSEDTWTGQVQWFERERLEDHGLSGIMRGRLGADLLNLRGENWWLQPHQGTIPNGCERFEQTRQVLCEPLLSYWRRNGDVDRFGLPLTALREETIEGWTGNVQYFERARLELHPEAPTTAQIQIGRIGSAILETYGTPGTCPVAIHPDLYDSYERLPFRSKLGCPQEVQDIASSISQPFERGQMVGFSSSTGNYIYAYTTLPTLNQRRYLDTWRAGEPVVQTLQPPSGYLAPQVNLGKAWYADPELLRLIGWGTQPARISRATVQRFDYGWLLWEHDTSMIYAFGAAADAVAAFQRPTLLADTGALAGVPAPQLGGDLVAQTASVDFYRLPGGLSAADIRTLSSAVEEAIASGATMLGTSLRGRMAIQFEPAQTGPCAIRGLTLSGERTIRMFYEPGFDLRRIQVILAHEIIHQLQHDYYGAPAHLQSDVILLEGMAVWASNPYYRDTTNRPYYHTAVEAKRDTNGMLPLALSLEADCRTTTRVSIYDQWASFTEYLLIRYGRERFDAVYSDSSGRPAGSANYAGVYGKSLAELEAEWLTWLSTY
;
A
#
# COMPACT_ATOMS: atom_id res chain seq x y z
N MET A 1 83.52 -47.31 44.73
CA MET A 1 82.89 -46.15 45.40
C MET A 1 82.69 -45.10 44.32
N ILE A 2 81.52 -44.64 43.89
CA ILE A 2 80.12 -44.66 44.33
C ILE A 2 79.28 -44.62 43.04
N SER A 3 78.16 -45.36 42.96
CA SER A 3 77.16 -45.22 41.89
C SER A 3 75.78 -45.04 42.52
N GLY A 4 75.12 -43.90 42.24
CA GLY A 4 73.78 -43.58 42.73
C GLY A 4 72.74 -43.65 41.62
N ARG A 5 71.66 -44.41 41.87
CA ARG A 5 70.38 -44.41 41.16
C ARG A 5 69.27 -44.20 42.19
N TYR A 6 68.32 -43.31 41.93
CA TYR A 6 66.98 -43.28 42.54
C TYR A 6 66.03 -42.69 41.48
N LEU A 7 65.15 -43.43 40.80
CA LEU A 7 63.85 -44.04 41.20
C LEU A 7 62.77 -43.02 41.62
N LEU A 8 61.77 -42.89 40.75
CA LEU A 8 60.44 -42.31 40.96
C LEU A 8 59.61 -43.06 42.01
N PRO A 9 58.60 -42.39 42.60
CA PRO A 9 57.32 -43.03 42.86
C PRO A 9 56.10 -42.28 42.31
N LEU A 10 55.03 -43.05 42.14
CA LEU A 10 53.69 -42.79 41.60
C LEU A 10 52.69 -42.24 42.64
N VAL A 11 51.51 -41.83 42.11
CA VAL A 11 50.12 -41.83 42.69
C VAL A 11 49.60 -40.47 43.22
N PRO A 12 48.29 -40.09 43.11
CA PRO A 12 47.14 -40.59 42.31
C PRO A 12 46.39 -39.54 41.46
N LEU A 13 45.72 -40.02 40.41
CA LEU A 13 44.62 -39.40 39.67
C LEU A 13 43.30 -39.45 40.48
N ILE A 14 43.07 -38.51 41.39
CA ILE A 14 41.72 -38.19 41.91
C ILE A 14 41.66 -36.67 42.14
N GLY A 15 41.33 -35.91 41.10
CA GLY A 15 41.26 -34.45 41.20
C GLY A 15 40.83 -33.69 39.95
N ILE A 16 40.40 -34.39 38.88
CA ILE A 16 40.03 -33.76 37.59
C ILE A 16 38.51 -33.86 37.32
N ALA A 17 37.70 -34.17 38.34
CA ALA A 17 36.23 -34.17 38.24
C ALA A 17 35.53 -33.01 38.98
N LEU A 18 36.27 -32.17 39.72
CA LEU A 18 35.71 -31.01 40.45
C LEU A 18 36.19 -29.64 39.95
N ALA A 19 37.06 -29.59 38.94
CA ALA A 19 37.53 -28.35 38.33
C ALA A 19 36.71 -27.92 37.08
N LEU A 20 35.72 -28.73 36.66
CA LEU A 20 34.82 -28.44 35.53
C LEU A 20 33.44 -27.92 35.97
N ALA A 21 33.20 -27.72 37.27
CA ALA A 21 31.96 -27.15 37.81
C ALA A 21 32.15 -25.76 38.46
N LEU A 22 33.36 -25.18 38.41
CA LEU A 22 33.68 -23.88 39.01
C LEU A 22 34.26 -22.87 38.01
N TYR A 23 34.15 -23.15 36.71
CA TYR A 23 34.49 -22.22 35.62
C TYR A 23 33.28 -21.86 34.74
N SER A 24 32.06 -22.14 35.22
CA SER A 24 30.80 -21.81 34.54
C SER A 24 30.12 -20.54 35.09
N ASP A 25 30.61 -19.98 36.20
CA ASP A 25 29.98 -18.84 36.90
C ASP A 25 30.76 -17.52 36.79
N LEU A 26 31.76 -17.42 35.89
CA LEU A 26 32.51 -16.17 35.67
C LEU A 26 32.40 -15.60 34.26
N LEU A 27 31.28 -15.85 33.59
CA LEU A 27 30.78 -15.05 32.47
C LEU A 27 29.30 -14.74 32.72
N LEU A 28 29.00 -14.09 33.84
CA LEU A 28 27.90 -13.14 33.85
C LEU A 28 28.34 -11.99 32.94
N GLU A 29 28.08 -12.14 31.65
CA GLU A 29 27.83 -10.98 30.81
C GLU A 29 26.83 -10.12 31.58
N GLN A 30 27.29 -8.95 32.02
CA GLN A 30 26.38 -7.85 32.28
C GLN A 30 25.70 -7.56 30.94
N THR A 31 24.61 -8.26 30.67
CA THR A 31 23.55 -7.71 29.86
C THR A 31 23.06 -6.50 30.64
N GLY A 32 23.67 -5.35 30.34
CA GLY A 32 23.06 -4.08 30.66
C GLY A 32 21.69 -4.11 30.02
N HIS A 33 20.65 -4.43 30.79
CA HIS A 33 19.29 -4.10 30.43
C HIS A 33 19.31 -2.59 30.17
N ALA A 34 19.30 -2.20 28.90
CA ALA A 34 18.98 -0.85 28.50
C ALA A 34 17.69 -0.50 29.26
N GLN A 35 17.75 0.49 30.14
CA GLN A 35 16.56 0.90 30.88
C GLN A 35 15.47 1.18 29.85
N ASP A 36 14.29 0.59 30.07
CA ASP A 36 13.11 0.80 29.23
C ASP A 36 12.62 2.24 29.46
N ARG A 37 13.33 3.21 28.87
CA ARG A 37 13.07 4.64 29.03
C ARG A 37 11.77 4.96 28.32
N VAL A 38 10.81 5.48 29.08
CA VAL A 38 9.49 5.90 28.59
C VAL A 38 9.27 7.37 28.93
N ARG A 39 8.76 8.14 27.96
CA ARG A 39 8.26 9.49 28.17
C ARG A 39 6.85 9.61 27.58
N CYS A 40 5.87 9.90 28.42
CA CYS A 40 4.48 10.11 28.00
C CYS A 40 4.12 11.60 27.98
N PHE A 41 3.21 11.98 27.10
CA PHE A 41 2.81 13.36 26.86
C PHE A 41 1.31 13.50 27.13
N ASP A 42 0.93 14.37 28.07
CA ASP A 42 -0.47 14.56 28.47
C ASP A 42 -1.28 15.23 27.34
N GLU A 43 -0.62 16.01 26.49
CA GLU A 43 -1.20 16.75 25.37
C GLU A 43 -1.83 15.83 24.32
N THR A 44 -1.25 14.64 24.12
CA THR A 44 -1.69 13.68 23.09
C THR A 44 -2.05 12.30 23.64
N GLY A 45 -1.67 12.00 24.89
CA GLY A 45 -1.87 10.69 25.52
C GLY A 45 -0.90 9.60 25.03
N PHE A 46 0.04 9.93 24.14
CA PHE A 46 1.00 8.97 23.59
C PHE A 46 2.35 9.00 24.31
N CYS A 47 3.05 7.87 24.25
CA CYS A 47 4.37 7.71 24.87
C CYS A 47 5.44 7.36 23.83
N LEU A 48 6.63 7.91 24.04
CA LEU A 48 7.86 7.52 23.36
C LEU A 48 8.61 6.50 24.21
N ARG A 49 9.19 5.49 23.55
CA ARG A 49 10.00 4.44 24.16
C ARG A 49 11.22 4.13 23.31
N GLY A 50 12.26 3.57 23.91
CA GLY A 50 13.39 2.97 23.21
C GLY A 50 14.05 3.87 22.15
N THR A 51 14.29 3.30 20.97
CA THR A 51 15.00 3.95 19.84
C THR A 51 14.31 5.22 19.35
N PHE A 52 12.97 5.26 19.36
CA PHE A 52 12.20 6.46 19.01
C PHE A 52 12.41 7.60 20.02
N LEU A 53 12.40 7.31 21.32
CA LEU A 53 12.65 8.31 22.35
C LEU A 53 14.08 8.86 22.23
N ASP A 54 15.07 7.98 22.13
CA ASP A 54 16.47 8.38 22.02
C ASP A 54 16.73 9.21 20.76
N TYR A 55 16.14 8.84 19.62
CA TYR A 55 16.26 9.61 18.38
C TYR A 55 15.59 10.98 18.50
N TRP A 56 14.37 11.03 19.03
CA TRP A 56 13.62 12.27 19.21
C TRP A 56 14.39 13.27 20.09
N GLU A 57 14.94 12.83 21.23
CA GLU A 57 15.71 13.69 22.13
C GLU A 57 16.99 14.24 21.48
N ARG A 58 17.71 13.41 20.72
CA ARG A 58 18.97 13.81 20.06
C ARG A 58 18.77 14.71 18.86
N ASN A 59 17.62 14.63 18.19
CA ASN A 59 17.37 15.32 16.92
C ASN A 59 16.49 16.57 17.07
N GLY A 60 16.45 17.16 18.26
CA GLY A 60 15.82 18.46 18.51
C GLY A 60 14.39 18.38 19.04
N ALA A 61 13.92 17.19 19.40
CA ALA A 61 12.73 16.96 20.22
C ALA A 61 11.47 17.66 19.66
N GLU A 62 10.68 18.25 20.55
CA GLU A 62 9.40 18.89 20.25
C GLU A 62 9.51 19.97 19.17
N ARG A 63 10.59 20.76 19.17
CA ARG A 63 10.79 21.83 18.17
C ARG A 63 10.86 21.29 16.74
N VAL A 64 11.27 20.04 16.57
CA VAL A 64 11.49 19.41 15.26
C VAL A 64 10.34 18.51 14.88
N PHE A 65 9.95 17.60 15.77
CA PHE A 65 8.96 16.57 15.47
C PHE A 65 7.57 16.93 16.00
N GLY A 66 7.48 17.78 17.02
CA GLY A 66 6.28 17.95 17.83
C GLY A 66 6.04 16.79 18.80
N TYR A 67 4.82 16.74 19.31
CA TYR A 67 4.35 15.65 20.16
C TYR A 67 4.08 14.37 19.34
N PRO A 68 4.22 13.17 19.94
CA PRO A 68 3.75 11.95 19.30
C PRO A 68 2.23 11.99 19.17
N ILE A 69 1.71 11.61 18.00
CA ILE A 69 0.26 11.56 17.70
C ILE A 69 -0.22 10.14 17.37
N SER A 70 0.64 9.14 17.57
CA SER A 70 0.28 7.72 17.52
C SER A 70 1.09 6.91 18.54
N ALA A 71 0.62 5.68 18.81
CA ALA A 71 1.48 4.64 19.35
C ALA A 71 2.49 4.19 18.28
N VAL A 72 3.54 3.48 18.71
CA VAL A 72 4.40 2.75 17.76
C VAL A 72 3.55 1.68 17.08
N GLN A 73 3.59 1.65 15.76
CA GLN A 73 2.83 0.70 14.95
C GLN A 73 3.72 0.15 13.84
N LEU A 74 3.43 -1.06 13.36
CA LEU A 74 4.06 -1.52 12.11
C LEU A 74 3.40 -0.77 10.95
N ALA A 75 4.20 -0.21 10.06
CA ALA A 75 3.72 0.32 8.80
C ALA A 75 4.56 -0.23 7.65
N THR A 76 3.89 -0.48 6.54
CA THR A 76 4.53 -0.73 5.27
C THR A 76 4.47 0.57 4.47
N SER A 77 5.63 1.10 4.10
CA SER A 77 5.71 2.23 3.16
C SER A 77 5.23 1.81 1.77
N GLU A 78 4.98 2.77 0.87
CA GLU A 78 4.71 2.53 -0.55
C GLU A 78 5.84 1.72 -1.25
N ASP A 79 6.97 1.52 -0.57
CA ASP A 79 8.26 1.09 -1.12
C ASP A 79 8.68 -0.31 -0.66
N THR A 80 7.72 -1.12 -0.20
CA THR A 80 7.90 -2.52 0.30
C THR A 80 8.73 -2.69 1.59
N TRP A 81 9.21 -1.59 2.18
CA TRP A 81 9.76 -1.61 3.53
C TRP A 81 8.65 -1.70 4.57
N THR A 82 8.73 -2.71 5.44
CA THR A 82 7.90 -2.85 6.64
C THR A 82 8.77 -2.66 7.87
N GLY A 83 8.42 -1.72 8.72
CA GLY A 83 9.09 -1.52 10.00
C GLY A 83 8.19 -0.82 11.01
N GLN A 84 8.70 -0.68 12.23
CA GLN A 84 7.99 0.08 13.25
C GLN A 84 8.04 1.56 12.87
N VAL A 85 6.92 2.26 13.01
CA VAL A 85 6.81 3.70 12.80
C VAL A 85 6.09 4.34 13.98
N GLN A 86 6.39 5.60 14.20
CA GLN A 86 5.61 6.42 15.12
C GLN A 86 5.35 7.78 14.47
N TRP A 87 4.10 8.23 14.54
CA TRP A 87 3.67 9.51 14.01
C TRP A 87 3.84 10.60 15.06
N PHE A 88 4.25 11.76 14.58
CA PHE A 88 4.39 13.00 15.32
C PHE A 88 3.65 14.10 14.59
N GLU A 89 3.38 15.22 15.26
CA GLU A 89 2.66 16.35 14.63
C GLU A 89 3.28 16.78 13.30
N ARG A 90 4.62 16.78 13.20
CA ARG A 90 5.35 17.30 12.04
C ARG A 90 6.00 16.23 11.17
N GLU A 91 6.08 14.98 11.62
CA GLU A 91 6.92 13.96 10.99
C GLU A 91 6.43 12.53 11.26
N ARG A 92 6.91 11.57 10.47
CA ARG A 92 6.83 10.13 10.76
C ARG A 92 8.24 9.60 10.95
N LEU A 93 8.52 9.02 12.12
CA LEU A 93 9.77 8.31 12.35
C LEU A 93 9.61 6.84 12.01
N GLU A 94 10.62 6.25 11.39
CA GLU A 94 10.65 4.90 10.84
C GLU A 94 11.86 4.15 11.38
N ASP A 95 11.66 2.98 12.00
CA ASP A 95 12.74 2.16 12.56
C ASP A 95 13.23 1.13 11.55
N HIS A 96 14.34 1.43 10.89
CA HIS A 96 14.99 0.58 9.89
C HIS A 96 15.99 -0.41 10.51
N GLY A 97 15.85 -0.73 11.80
CA GLY A 97 16.68 -1.71 12.50
C GLY A 97 18.14 -1.28 12.56
N LEU A 98 19.05 -2.05 11.92
CA LEU A 98 20.49 -1.75 11.90
C LEU A 98 20.81 -0.42 11.20
N SER A 99 19.93 0.07 10.32
CA SER A 99 20.08 1.36 9.63
C SER A 99 19.60 2.54 10.47
N GLY A 100 19.04 2.29 11.66
CA GLY A 100 18.59 3.30 12.60
C GLY A 100 17.24 3.92 12.27
N ILE A 101 16.89 4.99 12.99
CA ILE A 101 15.64 5.73 12.77
C ILE A 101 15.79 6.68 11.58
N MET A 102 14.86 6.58 10.63
CA MET A 102 14.73 7.47 9.48
C MET A 102 13.45 8.31 9.56
N ARG A 103 13.37 9.34 8.73
CA ARG A 103 12.17 10.19 8.56
C ARG A 103 11.44 9.79 7.29
N GLY A 104 10.13 9.59 7.41
CA GLY A 104 9.24 9.30 6.30
C GLY A 104 9.14 10.47 5.32
N ARG A 105 8.75 10.19 4.08
CA ARG A 105 8.63 11.17 3.00
C ARG A 105 7.28 11.91 3.06
N LEU A 106 6.92 12.44 4.23
CA LEU A 106 5.57 12.97 4.48
C LEU A 106 5.18 14.15 3.57
N GLY A 107 6.13 14.93 3.09
CA GLY A 107 5.82 15.99 2.14
C GLY A 107 5.46 15.45 0.75
N ALA A 108 6.11 14.37 0.31
CA ALA A 108 5.73 13.64 -0.89
C ALA A 108 4.37 12.93 -0.71
N ASP A 109 4.20 12.22 0.42
CA ASP A 109 2.98 11.49 0.77
C ASP A 109 1.76 12.41 0.74
N LEU A 110 1.87 13.61 1.36
CA LEU A 110 0.76 14.56 1.41
C LEU A 110 0.39 15.13 0.03
N LEU A 111 1.36 15.37 -0.87
CA LEU A 111 1.07 15.80 -2.23
C LEU A 111 0.36 14.68 -3.01
N ASN A 112 0.85 13.44 -2.92
CA ASN A 112 0.22 12.28 -3.54
C ASN A 112 -1.23 12.08 -3.05
N LEU A 113 -1.47 12.17 -1.74
CA LEU A 113 -2.81 12.05 -1.14
C LEU A 113 -3.77 13.15 -1.57
N ARG A 114 -3.26 14.32 -1.99
CA ARG A 114 -4.05 15.42 -2.58
C ARG A 114 -4.28 15.25 -4.09
N GLY A 115 -3.79 14.16 -4.68
CA GLY A 115 -3.82 13.94 -6.13
C GLY A 115 -2.84 14.85 -6.88
N GLU A 116 -1.90 15.48 -6.18
CA GLU A 116 -0.88 16.33 -6.78
C GLU A 116 0.34 15.48 -7.13
N ASN A 117 0.48 15.13 -8.41
CA ASN A 117 1.70 14.48 -8.88
C ASN A 117 2.85 15.50 -8.86
N TRP A 118 3.68 15.40 -7.82
CA TRP A 118 4.78 16.33 -7.60
C TRP A 118 5.87 16.25 -8.69
N TRP A 119 5.95 15.15 -9.44
CA TRP A 119 6.84 15.01 -10.60
C TRP A 119 6.41 15.87 -11.79
N LEU A 120 5.12 16.23 -11.87
CA LEU A 120 4.54 17.05 -12.94
C LEU A 120 4.46 18.54 -12.57
N GLN A 121 5.03 18.94 -11.42
CA GLN A 121 4.97 20.33 -10.97
C GLN A 121 5.74 21.25 -11.93
N PRO A 122 5.21 22.46 -12.23
CA PRO A 122 5.84 23.38 -13.16
C PRO A 122 7.28 23.71 -12.76
N HIS A 123 8.22 23.58 -13.70
CA HIS A 123 9.61 23.94 -13.48
C HIS A 123 9.81 25.44 -13.64
N GLN A 124 10.57 26.06 -12.73
CA GLN A 124 11.00 27.45 -12.92
C GLN A 124 12.20 27.48 -13.87
N GLY A 125 12.11 28.23 -14.98
CA GLY A 125 13.14 28.27 -16.02
C GLY A 125 14.36 29.13 -15.67
N THR A 126 14.17 30.27 -15.01
CA THR A 126 15.25 31.15 -14.56
C THR A 126 15.48 30.99 -13.06
N ILE A 127 16.74 31.04 -12.61
CA ILE A 127 17.11 31.00 -11.19
C ILE A 127 17.25 32.46 -10.70
N PRO A 128 16.38 32.95 -9.81
CA PRO A 128 16.52 34.30 -9.26
C PRO A 128 17.76 34.42 -8.35
N ASN A 129 18.23 35.65 -8.14
CA ASN A 129 19.31 35.92 -7.17
C ASN A 129 18.86 35.51 -5.76
N GLY A 130 19.74 34.80 -5.03
CA GLY A 130 19.41 34.26 -3.71
C GLY A 130 18.63 32.93 -3.76
N CYS A 131 18.66 32.23 -4.90
CA CYS A 131 18.05 30.92 -5.04
C CYS A 131 19.03 29.86 -5.53
N GLU A 132 18.74 28.61 -5.21
CA GLU A 132 19.46 27.42 -5.67
C GLU A 132 18.50 26.50 -6.43
N ARG A 133 18.96 25.94 -7.56
CA ARG A 133 18.23 24.93 -8.32
C ARG A 133 18.66 23.54 -7.87
N PHE A 134 17.68 22.65 -7.72
CA PHE A 134 17.87 21.24 -7.42
C PHE A 134 17.56 20.43 -8.67
N GLU A 135 18.60 19.92 -9.34
CA GLU A 135 18.45 19.25 -10.64
C GLU A 135 17.57 17.99 -10.55
N GLN A 136 17.63 17.28 -9.42
CA GLN A 136 16.90 16.03 -9.19
C GLN A 136 15.38 16.21 -9.23
N THR A 137 14.87 17.35 -8.76
CA THR A 137 13.42 17.66 -8.73
C THR A 137 13.05 18.79 -9.68
N ARG A 138 14.06 19.42 -10.29
CA ARG A 138 13.96 20.63 -11.12
C ARG A 138 13.28 21.81 -10.41
N GLN A 139 13.23 21.79 -9.08
CA GLN A 139 12.68 22.86 -8.25
C GLN A 139 13.76 23.86 -7.83
N VAL A 140 13.31 25.04 -7.41
CA VAL A 140 14.17 26.12 -6.94
C VAL A 140 13.83 26.43 -5.48
N LEU A 141 14.86 26.57 -4.65
CA LEU A 141 14.74 26.99 -3.26
C LEU A 141 15.39 28.36 -3.09
N CYS A 142 14.62 29.33 -2.61
CA CYS A 142 15.07 30.72 -2.46
C CYS A 142 15.25 31.12 -0.99
N GLU A 143 15.99 32.19 -0.75
CA GLU A 143 16.03 32.83 0.56
C GLU A 143 14.64 33.38 0.97
N PRO A 144 14.26 33.32 2.26
CA PRO A 144 15.07 32.86 3.40
C PRO A 144 15.05 31.34 3.66
N LEU A 145 14.23 30.57 2.92
CA LEU A 145 14.08 29.13 3.14
C LEU A 145 15.38 28.37 2.83
N LEU A 146 16.15 28.79 1.83
CA LEU A 146 17.42 28.19 1.47
C LEU A 146 18.42 28.18 2.63
N SER A 147 18.64 29.35 3.25
CA SER A 147 19.51 29.47 4.42
C SER A 147 19.04 28.63 5.61
N TYR A 148 17.73 28.57 5.83
CA TYR A 148 17.16 27.77 6.91
C TYR A 148 17.36 26.28 6.67
N TRP A 149 17.06 25.80 5.46
CA TRP A 149 17.20 24.40 5.06
C TRP A 149 18.64 23.92 5.24
N ARG A 150 19.63 24.67 4.72
CA ARG A 150 21.07 24.36 4.87
C ARG A 150 21.51 24.29 6.33
N ARG A 151 21.10 25.25 7.17
CA ARG A 151 21.51 25.31 8.58
C ARG A 151 20.84 24.28 9.48
N ASN A 152 19.70 23.73 9.06
CA ASN A 152 18.88 22.88 9.93
C ASN A 152 18.92 21.41 9.56
N GLY A 153 19.75 20.98 8.62
CA GLY A 153 19.97 19.56 8.30
C GLY A 153 19.78 19.19 6.83
N ASP A 154 19.56 20.17 5.95
CA ASP A 154 19.70 20.01 4.49
C ASP A 154 18.83 18.83 3.96
N VAL A 155 19.33 18.08 2.96
CA VAL A 155 18.68 16.91 2.37
C VAL A 155 18.36 15.84 3.43
N ASP A 156 19.25 15.60 4.39
CA ASP A 156 19.03 14.55 5.40
C ASP A 156 17.77 14.81 6.21
N ARG A 157 17.48 16.09 6.51
CA ARG A 157 16.31 16.47 7.31
C ARG A 157 15.06 16.64 6.48
N PHE A 158 15.12 17.47 5.45
CA PHE A 158 13.93 17.90 4.73
C PHE A 158 13.74 17.15 3.42
N GLY A 159 14.80 16.55 2.88
CA GLY A 159 14.86 16.04 1.52
C GLY A 159 14.93 17.16 0.48
N LEU A 160 14.78 16.76 -0.78
CA LEU A 160 14.78 17.68 -1.91
C LEU A 160 13.47 18.47 -2.00
N PRO A 161 13.48 19.72 -2.52
CA PRO A 161 12.25 20.50 -2.74
C PRO A 161 11.38 19.85 -3.82
N LEU A 162 10.09 19.68 -3.58
CA LEU A 162 9.13 19.03 -4.48
C LEU A 162 8.22 20.01 -5.22
N THR A 163 8.00 21.20 -4.65
CA THR A 163 7.20 22.26 -5.25
C THR A 163 8.01 23.54 -5.38
N ALA A 164 7.51 24.48 -6.18
CA ALA A 164 7.89 25.88 -6.03
C ALA A 164 7.31 26.45 -4.71
N LEU A 165 7.84 27.58 -4.27
CA LEU A 165 7.20 28.37 -3.21
C LEU A 165 5.81 28.79 -3.68
N ARG A 166 4.79 28.51 -2.86
CA ARG A 166 3.39 28.79 -3.20
C ARG A 166 2.62 29.26 -1.98
N GLU A 167 1.56 30.03 -2.20
CA GLU A 167 0.67 30.43 -1.12
C GLU A 167 -0.38 29.33 -0.87
N GLU A 168 -0.59 28.97 0.39
CA GLU A 168 -1.62 28.00 0.81
C GLU A 168 -2.36 28.48 2.05
N THR A 169 -3.59 27.99 2.21
CA THR A 169 -4.35 28.13 3.46
C THR A 169 -4.34 26.81 4.23
N ILE A 170 -3.78 26.82 5.43
CA ILE A 170 -3.59 25.66 6.32
C ILE A 170 -4.15 26.03 7.68
N GLU A 171 -5.12 25.25 8.20
CA GLU A 171 -5.70 25.46 9.54
C GLU A 171 -6.17 26.91 9.81
N GLY A 172 -6.66 27.59 8.76
CA GLY A 172 -7.11 28.99 8.83
C GLY A 172 -6.01 30.05 8.75
N TRP A 173 -4.74 29.66 8.64
CA TRP A 173 -3.62 30.54 8.31
C TRP A 173 -3.33 30.50 6.80
N THR A 174 -3.07 31.66 6.20
CA THR A 174 -2.67 31.77 4.79
C THR A 174 -1.27 32.34 4.70
N GLY A 175 -0.38 31.65 3.99
CA GLY A 175 0.99 32.12 3.80
C GLY A 175 1.79 31.28 2.81
N ASN A 176 3.08 31.61 2.68
CA ASN A 176 3.96 30.96 1.72
C ASN A 176 4.50 29.65 2.30
N VAL A 177 4.36 28.58 1.53
CA VAL A 177 4.83 27.24 1.86
C VAL A 177 5.61 26.64 0.72
N GLN A 178 6.52 25.74 1.06
CA GLN A 178 7.20 24.89 0.08
C GLN A 178 7.28 23.46 0.61
N TYR A 179 6.89 22.52 -0.24
CA TYR A 179 6.95 21.09 0.07
C TYR A 179 8.32 20.54 -0.33
N PHE A 180 8.84 19.67 0.52
CA PHE A 180 10.05 18.89 0.32
C PHE A 180 9.69 17.41 0.45
N GLU A 181 10.61 16.50 0.18
CA GLU A 181 10.30 15.07 0.28
C GLU A 181 9.78 14.69 1.67
N ARG A 182 10.38 15.22 2.73
CA ARG A 182 10.09 14.80 4.11
C ARG A 182 9.31 15.83 4.92
N ALA A 183 9.26 17.08 4.47
CA ALA A 183 8.70 18.18 5.25
C ALA A 183 7.92 19.19 4.39
N ARG A 184 7.10 20.01 5.06
CA ARG A 184 6.63 21.29 4.53
C ARG A 184 7.26 22.41 5.35
N LEU A 185 7.93 23.35 4.69
CA LEU A 185 8.39 24.57 5.35
C LEU A 185 7.38 25.68 5.13
N GLU A 186 7.05 26.38 6.22
CA GLU A 186 6.07 27.46 6.27
C GLU A 186 6.79 28.76 6.62
N LEU A 187 6.65 29.78 5.78
CA LEU A 187 7.21 31.09 6.00
C LEU A 187 6.15 31.99 6.65
N HIS A 188 6.44 32.42 7.87
CA HIS A 188 5.62 33.28 8.73
C HIS A 188 6.27 34.65 8.91
N PRO A 189 6.11 35.61 7.97
CA PRO A 189 6.68 36.96 8.09
C PRO A 189 6.23 37.73 9.35
N GLU A 190 5.10 37.35 9.92
CA GLU A 190 4.54 37.89 11.16
C GLU A 190 5.28 37.45 12.42
N ALA A 191 6.06 36.37 12.36
CA ALA A 191 6.82 35.85 13.49
C ALA A 191 8.18 36.57 13.64
N PRO A 192 8.78 36.59 14.85
CA PRO A 192 10.14 37.07 15.03
C PRO A 192 11.11 36.36 14.09
N THR A 193 12.18 37.04 13.65
CA THR A 193 13.14 36.50 12.66
C THR A 193 13.70 35.13 13.03
N THR A 194 13.84 34.82 14.31
CA THR A 194 14.32 33.53 14.82
C THR A 194 13.31 32.38 14.68
N ALA A 195 12.03 32.68 14.43
CA ALA A 195 10.91 31.75 14.32
C ALA A 195 10.11 31.94 13.01
N GLN A 196 10.65 32.71 12.06
CA GLN A 196 9.99 33.06 10.80
C GLN A 196 9.77 31.85 9.88
N ILE A 197 10.59 30.81 10.00
CA ILE A 197 10.44 29.58 9.23
C ILE A 197 10.10 28.46 10.19
N GLN A 198 8.95 27.84 9.95
CA GLN A 198 8.41 26.77 10.77
C GLN A 198 8.28 25.49 9.95
N ILE A 199 8.33 24.35 10.63
CA ILE A 199 8.06 23.05 10.01
C ILE A 199 6.59 22.77 10.21
N GLY A 200 5.87 22.59 9.10
CA GLY A 200 4.45 22.36 9.07
C GLY A 200 4.05 21.07 9.77
N ARG A 201 2.86 21.06 10.35
CA ARG A 201 2.28 19.91 11.06
C ARG A 201 1.73 18.85 10.09
N ILE A 202 2.58 18.41 9.16
CA ILE A 202 2.17 17.52 8.07
C ILE A 202 1.77 16.12 8.55
N GLY A 203 2.34 15.65 9.68
CA GLY A 203 1.90 14.40 10.31
C GLY A 203 0.46 14.51 10.81
N SER A 204 0.13 15.59 11.53
CA SER A 204 -1.25 15.89 11.93
C SER A 204 -2.17 16.03 10.71
N ALA A 205 -1.76 16.79 9.70
CA ALA A 205 -2.56 17.01 8.50
C ALA A 205 -2.89 15.69 7.77
N ILE A 206 -1.93 14.77 7.66
CA ILE A 206 -2.15 13.45 7.07
C ILE A 206 -3.10 12.62 7.95
N LEU A 207 -2.88 12.55 9.26
CA LEU A 207 -3.73 11.75 10.14
C LEU A 207 -5.17 12.26 10.23
N GLU A 208 -5.36 13.57 10.31
CA GLU A 208 -6.68 14.20 10.39
C GLU A 208 -7.47 14.03 9.09
N THR A 209 -6.78 14.13 7.94
CA THR A 209 -7.43 14.10 6.62
C THR A 209 -7.60 12.68 6.10
N TYR A 210 -6.61 11.80 6.33
CA TYR A 210 -6.50 10.49 5.66
C TYR A 210 -6.35 9.30 6.63
N GLY A 211 -6.17 9.53 7.95
CA GLY A 211 -5.78 8.47 8.89
C GLY A 211 -4.29 8.11 8.76
N THR A 212 -3.79 7.10 9.49
CA THR A 212 -2.39 6.62 9.33
C THR A 212 -2.25 5.81 8.03
N PRO A 213 -1.42 6.24 7.05
CA PRO A 213 -1.00 5.37 5.96
C PRO A 213 0.00 4.34 6.51
N GLY A 214 -0.45 3.09 6.59
CA GLY A 214 0.33 1.95 7.04
C GLY A 214 -0.56 0.73 7.04
N THR A 215 -0.17 -0.30 6.30
CA THR A 215 -0.94 -1.55 6.10
C THR A 215 -1.44 -2.09 7.43
N CYS A 216 -2.74 -2.07 7.58
CA CYS A 216 -3.40 -2.74 8.68
C CYS A 216 -3.05 -4.24 8.65
N PRO A 217 -2.81 -4.85 9.82
CA PRO A 217 -2.30 -6.22 9.89
C PRO A 217 -3.27 -7.25 9.29
N VAL A 218 -4.55 -6.86 9.17
CA VAL A 218 -5.59 -7.64 8.50
C VAL A 218 -6.08 -6.82 7.32
N ALA A 219 -6.24 -7.44 6.15
CA ALA A 219 -6.87 -6.78 5.01
C ALA A 219 -8.38 -6.57 5.27
N ILE A 220 -8.98 -5.59 4.62
CA ILE A 220 -10.44 -5.53 4.54
C ILE A 220 -10.92 -6.82 3.88
N HIS A 221 -11.95 -7.44 4.46
CA HIS A 221 -12.54 -8.64 3.90
C HIS A 221 -13.01 -8.36 2.46
N PRO A 222 -12.71 -9.22 1.47
CA PRO A 222 -13.01 -8.94 0.06
C PRO A 222 -14.47 -8.54 -0.18
N ASP A 223 -15.41 -9.20 0.49
CA ASP A 223 -16.85 -8.89 0.32
C ASP A 223 -17.27 -7.52 0.87
N LEU A 224 -16.43 -6.93 1.73
CA LEU A 224 -16.67 -5.64 2.37
C LEU A 224 -15.86 -4.50 1.75
N TYR A 225 -14.88 -4.78 0.88
CA TYR A 225 -13.92 -3.79 0.38
C TYR A 225 -14.60 -2.59 -0.31
N ASP A 226 -15.41 -2.81 -1.35
CA ASP A 226 -16.08 -1.70 -2.05
C ASP A 226 -17.07 -0.94 -1.17
N SER A 227 -17.64 -1.63 -0.17
CA SER A 227 -18.55 -1.01 0.79
C SER A 227 -17.78 -0.13 1.76
N TYR A 228 -16.61 -0.58 2.20
CA TYR A 228 -15.66 0.18 3.02
C TYR A 228 -15.17 1.44 2.28
N GLU A 229 -14.82 1.33 1.00
CA GLU A 229 -14.35 2.46 0.19
C GLU A 229 -15.40 3.58 0.03
N ARG A 230 -16.69 3.25 0.17
CA ARG A 230 -17.79 4.22 0.09
C ARG A 230 -18.13 4.90 1.41
N LEU A 231 -17.50 4.49 2.52
CA LEU A 231 -17.83 5.08 3.81
C LEU A 231 -17.27 6.51 3.92
N PRO A 232 -18.13 7.50 4.23
CA PRO A 232 -17.69 8.89 4.37
C PRO A 232 -16.77 9.11 5.58
N PHE A 233 -16.67 8.11 6.47
CA PHE A 233 -15.81 8.10 7.64
C PHE A 233 -14.86 6.89 7.68
N ARG A 234 -14.52 6.29 6.51
CA ARG A 234 -13.64 5.11 6.46
C ARG A 234 -12.33 5.27 7.23
N SER A 235 -11.69 6.44 7.11
CA SER A 235 -10.44 6.77 7.82
C SER A 235 -10.62 6.82 9.35
N LYS A 236 -11.84 7.08 9.84
CA LYS A 236 -12.18 7.11 11.28
C LYS A 236 -12.43 5.73 11.87
N LEU A 237 -12.57 4.68 11.06
CA LEU A 237 -12.69 3.30 11.57
C LEU A 237 -11.35 2.77 12.09
N GLY A 238 -10.22 3.32 11.63
CA GLY A 238 -8.89 2.81 11.94
C GLY A 238 -8.60 1.53 11.17
N CYS A 239 -7.69 0.70 11.66
CA CYS A 239 -7.28 -0.48 10.92
C CYS A 239 -8.30 -1.62 10.98
N PRO A 240 -8.58 -2.32 9.85
CA PRO A 240 -9.21 -3.63 9.88
C PRO A 240 -8.48 -4.60 10.78
N GLN A 241 -9.29 -5.35 11.51
CA GLN A 241 -8.92 -6.40 12.43
C GLN A 241 -9.64 -7.68 11.98
N GLU A 242 -9.89 -8.59 12.92
CA GLU A 242 -10.56 -9.85 12.67
C GLU A 242 -11.90 -9.74 11.93
N VAL A 243 -12.19 -10.76 11.13
CA VAL A 243 -13.44 -10.94 10.39
C VAL A 243 -14.15 -12.20 10.89
N GLN A 244 -15.48 -12.14 10.93
CA GLN A 244 -16.35 -13.27 11.20
C GLN A 244 -17.39 -13.39 10.08
N ASP A 245 -17.21 -14.39 9.21
CA ASP A 245 -18.04 -14.59 8.02
C ASP A 245 -19.42 -15.20 8.30
N ILE A 246 -19.60 -15.77 9.50
CA ILE A 246 -20.88 -16.37 9.93
C ILE A 246 -21.20 -15.87 11.35
N ALA A 247 -21.57 -14.60 11.44
CA ALA A 247 -22.19 -14.02 12.63
C ALA A 247 -23.72 -14.08 12.52
N SER A 248 -24.39 -14.04 13.68
CA SER A 248 -25.83 -13.75 13.74
C SER A 248 -26.03 -12.25 13.83
N SER A 249 -26.89 -11.72 12.95
CA SER A 249 -27.41 -10.36 13.02
C SER A 249 -28.92 -10.40 13.27
N ILE A 250 -29.43 -9.37 13.94
CA ILE A 250 -30.84 -9.08 14.07
C ILE A 250 -31.07 -7.59 13.85
N SER A 251 -31.92 -7.22 12.90
CA SER A 251 -32.23 -5.83 12.60
C SER A 251 -33.73 -5.56 12.66
N GLN A 252 -34.11 -4.38 13.14
CA GLN A 252 -35.50 -3.95 13.19
C GLN A 252 -35.63 -2.46 12.85
N PRO A 253 -36.48 -2.09 11.87
CA PRO A 253 -36.77 -0.69 11.59
C PRO A 253 -37.76 -0.09 12.60
N PHE A 254 -37.57 1.18 12.90
CA PHE A 254 -38.41 1.99 13.80
C PHE A 254 -38.89 3.25 13.07
N GLU A 255 -39.82 3.97 13.68
CA GLU A 255 -40.42 5.19 13.11
C GLU A 255 -39.39 6.22 12.59
N ARG A 256 -38.30 6.42 13.33
CA ARG A 256 -37.30 7.47 13.08
C ARG A 256 -35.88 6.92 13.08
N GLY A 257 -35.72 5.61 12.95
CA GLY A 257 -34.44 4.98 13.12
C GLY A 257 -34.46 3.49 12.89
N GLN A 258 -33.37 2.85 13.30
CA GLN A 258 -33.20 1.41 13.18
C GLN A 258 -32.36 0.90 14.34
N MET A 259 -32.62 -0.33 14.77
CA MET A 259 -31.72 -1.08 15.64
C MET A 259 -31.12 -2.26 14.89
N VAL A 260 -29.84 -2.52 15.14
CA VAL A 260 -29.07 -3.63 14.56
C VAL A 260 -28.25 -4.25 15.68
N GLY A 261 -28.50 -5.53 15.99
CA GLY A 261 -27.72 -6.33 16.91
C GLY A 261 -26.91 -7.37 16.16
N PHE A 262 -25.67 -7.63 16.57
CA PHE A 262 -24.84 -8.65 15.94
C PHE A 262 -23.88 -9.31 16.93
N SER A 263 -23.51 -10.55 16.64
CA SER A 263 -22.46 -11.27 17.36
C SER A 263 -21.08 -10.97 16.76
N SER A 264 -20.06 -10.88 17.60
CA SER A 264 -18.65 -10.84 17.19
C SER A 264 -17.81 -11.76 18.07
N SER A 265 -16.55 -11.98 17.70
CA SER A 265 -15.55 -12.69 18.53
C SER A 265 -15.29 -12.02 19.89
N THR A 266 -15.51 -10.71 20.01
CA THR A 266 -15.29 -9.94 21.24
C THR A 266 -16.54 -9.80 22.12
N GLY A 267 -17.69 -10.27 21.63
CA GLY A 267 -18.97 -10.13 22.30
C GLY A 267 -20.11 -9.74 21.36
N ASN A 268 -21.29 -9.56 21.93
CA ASN A 268 -22.51 -9.21 21.21
C ASN A 268 -22.85 -7.75 21.45
N TYR A 269 -23.20 -7.04 20.37
CA TYR A 269 -23.43 -5.60 20.40
C TYR A 269 -24.78 -5.25 19.78
N ILE A 270 -25.38 -4.17 20.23
CA ILE A 270 -26.58 -3.57 19.65
C ILE A 270 -26.30 -2.10 19.36
N TYR A 271 -26.58 -1.68 18.14
CA TYR A 271 -26.57 -0.28 17.72
C TYR A 271 -27.99 0.18 17.44
N ALA A 272 -28.32 1.39 17.89
CA ALA A 272 -29.55 2.09 17.57
C ALA A 272 -29.20 3.42 16.92
N TYR A 273 -29.74 3.74 15.75
CA TYR A 273 -29.44 5.01 15.07
C TYR A 273 -30.68 5.68 14.48
N THR A 274 -30.66 7.02 14.42
CA THR A 274 -31.72 7.83 13.81
C THR A 274 -31.53 7.92 12.30
N THR A 275 -32.61 8.02 11.52
CA THR A 275 -32.54 8.15 10.05
C THR A 275 -32.73 9.57 9.52
N LEU A 276 -33.28 10.51 10.31
CA LEU A 276 -33.50 11.92 9.97
C LEU A 276 -33.57 12.80 11.24
N PRO A 277 -33.22 14.11 11.21
CA PRO A 277 -32.56 14.85 10.13
C PRO A 277 -31.03 14.68 10.12
N THR A 278 -30.45 14.18 11.22
CA THR A 278 -29.03 13.85 11.35
C THR A 278 -28.91 12.42 11.84
N LEU A 279 -28.05 11.63 11.20
CA LEU A 279 -27.75 10.27 11.64
C LEU A 279 -26.93 10.34 12.93
N ASN A 280 -27.46 9.77 14.01
CA ASN A 280 -26.74 9.59 15.27
C ASN A 280 -26.94 8.17 15.76
N GLN A 281 -25.88 7.54 16.27
CA GLN A 281 -25.91 6.20 16.83
C GLN A 281 -25.74 6.17 18.35
N ARG A 282 -26.28 5.12 18.97
CA ARG A 282 -26.00 4.69 20.35
C ARG A 282 -25.63 3.21 20.34
N ARG A 283 -24.62 2.85 21.12
CA ARG A 283 -24.11 1.48 21.26
C ARG A 283 -24.47 0.90 22.62
N TYR A 284 -24.89 -0.36 22.63
CA TYR A 284 -25.18 -1.16 23.82
C TYR A 284 -24.45 -2.50 23.74
N LEU A 285 -24.10 -3.04 24.89
CA LEU A 285 -23.75 -4.45 25.01
C LEU A 285 -25.03 -5.27 25.03
N ASP A 286 -25.07 -6.34 24.24
CA ASP A 286 -26.19 -7.28 24.30
C ASP A 286 -26.02 -8.18 25.52
N THR A 287 -26.89 -7.98 26.50
CA THR A 287 -26.91 -8.74 27.76
C THR A 287 -28.08 -9.72 27.84
N TRP A 288 -28.87 -9.86 26.77
CA TRP A 288 -30.02 -10.75 26.74
C TRP A 288 -29.58 -12.21 26.64
N ARG A 289 -30.27 -13.10 27.35
CA ARG A 289 -30.03 -14.54 27.30
C ARG A 289 -31.23 -15.26 26.70
N ALA A 290 -30.97 -16.36 25.99
CA ALA A 290 -32.03 -17.14 25.36
C ALA A 290 -33.09 -17.58 26.39
N GLY A 291 -34.36 -17.25 26.12
CA GLY A 291 -35.48 -17.54 27.01
C GLY A 291 -35.73 -16.49 28.12
N GLU A 292 -34.89 -15.47 28.24
CA GLU A 292 -35.14 -14.34 29.15
C GLU A 292 -36.33 -13.50 28.66
N PRO A 293 -37.36 -13.26 29.49
CA PRO A 293 -38.49 -12.44 29.10
C PRO A 293 -38.08 -10.96 28.98
N VAL A 294 -38.58 -10.27 27.96
CA VAL A 294 -38.47 -8.80 27.89
C VAL A 294 -39.60 -8.21 28.73
N VAL A 295 -39.25 -7.46 29.78
CA VAL A 295 -40.23 -6.76 30.62
C VAL A 295 -40.79 -5.57 29.82
N GLN A 296 -41.94 -5.78 29.18
CA GLN A 296 -42.63 -4.73 28.46
C GLN A 296 -43.32 -3.78 29.44
N THR A 297 -42.72 -2.62 29.66
CA THR A 297 -43.25 -1.58 30.55
C THR A 297 -44.23 -0.63 29.85
N LEU A 298 -44.28 -0.68 28.52
CA LEU A 298 -45.07 0.20 27.65
C LEU A 298 -45.77 -0.62 26.55
N GLN A 299 -46.91 -0.13 26.06
CA GLN A 299 -47.67 -0.78 24.98
C GLN A 299 -47.54 0.03 23.67
N PRO A 300 -47.32 -0.64 22.52
CA PRO A 300 -47.19 0.05 21.24
C PRO A 300 -48.55 0.62 20.79
N PRO A 301 -48.58 1.81 20.14
CA PRO A 301 -49.78 2.31 19.49
C PRO A 301 -50.23 1.38 18.35
N SER A 302 -51.50 1.50 17.96
CA SER A 302 -52.06 0.71 16.85
C SER A 302 -51.22 0.87 15.58
N GLY A 303 -50.82 -0.24 14.97
CA GLY A 303 -49.99 -0.27 13.75
C GLY A 303 -48.49 -0.35 14.00
N TYR A 304 -48.04 -0.31 15.26
CA TYR A 304 -46.63 -0.44 15.64
C TYR A 304 -46.36 -1.70 16.45
N LEU A 305 -45.08 -2.05 16.56
CA LEU A 305 -44.59 -3.26 17.20
C LEU A 305 -43.65 -2.91 18.35
N ALA A 306 -43.85 -3.58 19.49
CA ALA A 306 -42.89 -3.54 20.58
C ALA A 306 -41.65 -4.38 20.20
N PRO A 307 -40.43 -3.85 20.33
CA PRO A 307 -39.22 -4.63 20.12
C PRO A 307 -39.15 -5.76 21.15
N GLN A 308 -38.71 -6.93 20.71
CA GLN A 308 -38.65 -8.16 21.51
C GLN A 308 -37.19 -8.63 21.66
N VAL A 309 -36.98 -9.71 22.43
CA VAL A 309 -35.68 -10.36 22.64
C VAL A 309 -34.57 -9.37 23.02
N ASN A 310 -33.38 -9.51 22.45
CA ASN A 310 -32.24 -8.67 22.74
C ASN A 310 -32.45 -7.18 22.39
N LEU A 311 -33.03 -6.89 21.23
CA LEU A 311 -33.33 -5.50 20.84
C LEU A 311 -34.32 -4.86 21.81
N GLY A 312 -35.35 -5.61 22.23
CA GLY A 312 -36.32 -5.16 23.22
C GLY A 312 -35.70 -4.86 24.57
N LYS A 313 -34.84 -5.75 25.08
CA LYS A 313 -34.14 -5.53 26.36
C LYS A 313 -33.32 -4.22 26.35
N ALA A 314 -32.59 -3.96 25.26
CA ALA A 314 -31.83 -2.70 25.12
C ALA A 314 -32.76 -1.49 24.98
N TRP A 315 -33.82 -1.59 24.18
CA TRP A 315 -34.77 -0.51 23.94
C TRP A 315 -35.53 -0.08 25.21
N TYR A 316 -36.01 -1.03 26.02
CA TYR A 316 -36.69 -0.73 27.28
C TYR A 316 -35.75 -0.25 28.39
N ALA A 317 -34.46 -0.55 28.31
CA ALA A 317 -33.47 -0.11 29.29
C ALA A 317 -33.03 1.35 29.11
N ASP A 318 -33.20 1.93 27.91
CA ASP A 318 -32.93 3.34 27.62
C ASP A 318 -34.21 4.09 27.23
N PRO A 319 -34.85 4.80 28.17
CA PRO A 319 -36.06 5.59 27.91
C PRO A 319 -35.91 6.62 26.77
N GLU A 320 -34.69 7.08 26.47
CA GLU A 320 -34.47 8.01 25.37
C GLU A 320 -34.66 7.36 24.00
N LEU A 321 -34.52 6.04 23.86
CA LEU A 321 -34.70 5.37 22.57
C LEU A 321 -36.13 5.49 22.03
N LEU A 322 -37.14 5.44 22.90
CA LEU A 322 -38.52 5.70 22.49
C LEU A 322 -38.66 7.12 21.90
N ARG A 323 -37.99 8.11 22.49
CA ARG A 323 -38.03 9.49 21.98
C ARG A 323 -37.25 9.62 20.67
N LEU A 324 -36.05 9.04 20.60
CA LEU A 324 -35.14 9.15 19.47
C LEU A 324 -35.67 8.41 18.24
N ILE A 325 -35.91 7.11 18.35
CA ILE A 325 -36.22 6.25 17.20
C ILE A 325 -37.69 5.78 17.15
N GLY A 326 -38.43 5.86 18.25
CA GLY A 326 -39.86 5.54 18.29
C GLY A 326 -40.15 4.05 18.49
N TRP A 327 -41.28 3.60 17.97
CA TRP A 327 -41.72 2.19 17.97
C TRP A 327 -41.29 1.43 16.71
N GLY A 328 -41.21 0.11 16.81
CA GLY A 328 -40.90 -0.75 15.68
C GLY A 328 -42.01 -0.68 14.62
N THR A 329 -41.63 -0.55 13.35
CA THR A 329 -42.58 -0.46 12.23
C THR A 329 -42.74 -1.79 11.50
N GLN A 330 -41.77 -2.69 11.64
CA GLN A 330 -41.79 -4.05 11.09
C GLN A 330 -41.21 -5.05 12.10
N PRO A 331 -41.50 -6.36 11.95
CA PRO A 331 -40.88 -7.38 12.78
C PRO A 331 -39.36 -7.36 12.65
N ALA A 332 -38.66 -7.70 13.73
CA ALA A 332 -37.22 -7.89 13.69
C ALA A 332 -36.87 -9.06 12.74
N ARG A 333 -35.81 -8.89 11.95
CA ARG A 333 -35.31 -9.89 11.01
C ARG A 333 -33.99 -10.42 11.50
N ILE A 334 -33.87 -11.74 11.57
CA ILE A 334 -32.60 -12.42 11.86
C ILE A 334 -31.94 -12.75 10.53
N SER A 335 -30.65 -12.47 10.42
CA SER A 335 -29.86 -12.76 9.23
C SER A 335 -28.50 -13.32 9.60
N ARG A 336 -27.91 -14.06 8.65
CA ARG A 336 -26.46 -14.31 8.67
C ARG A 336 -25.74 -13.04 8.25
N ALA A 337 -24.58 -12.80 8.84
CA ALA A 337 -23.79 -11.63 8.50
C ALA A 337 -22.29 -11.90 8.47
N THR A 338 -21.60 -11.18 7.59
CA THR A 338 -20.14 -11.00 7.66
C THR A 338 -19.84 -9.75 8.47
N VAL A 339 -19.05 -9.88 9.52
CA VAL A 339 -18.70 -8.77 10.43
C VAL A 339 -17.20 -8.62 10.43
N GLN A 340 -16.70 -7.45 10.04
CA GLN A 340 -15.30 -7.10 10.24
C GLN A 340 -15.15 -6.04 11.32
N ARG A 341 -14.26 -6.32 12.26
CA ARG A 341 -13.87 -5.37 13.31
C ARG A 341 -12.82 -4.41 12.76
N PHE A 342 -12.85 -3.19 13.25
CA PHE A 342 -11.82 -2.18 13.08
C PHE A 342 -11.35 -1.69 14.46
N ASP A 343 -10.26 -0.93 14.52
CA ASP A 343 -9.76 -0.35 15.77
C ASP A 343 -10.83 0.46 16.51
N TYR A 344 -11.62 1.22 15.75
CA TYR A 344 -12.60 2.16 16.29
C TYR A 344 -14.01 1.91 15.77
N GLY A 345 -14.30 0.73 15.23
CA GLY A 345 -15.62 0.47 14.67
C GLY A 345 -15.85 -0.92 14.08
N TRP A 346 -16.93 -1.01 13.31
CA TRP A 346 -17.45 -2.24 12.71
C TRP A 346 -17.96 -1.98 11.31
N LEU A 347 -17.76 -2.97 10.43
CA LEU A 347 -18.44 -3.06 9.15
C LEU A 347 -19.15 -4.41 9.07
N LEU A 348 -20.44 -4.35 8.76
CA LEU A 348 -21.37 -5.47 8.77
C LEU A 348 -22.04 -5.59 7.41
N TRP A 349 -22.08 -6.79 6.84
CA TRP A 349 -22.93 -7.12 5.71
C TRP A 349 -23.95 -8.18 6.10
N GLU A 350 -25.24 -7.84 6.07
CA GLU A 350 -26.34 -8.79 6.21
C GLU A 350 -26.64 -9.48 4.88
N HIS A 351 -26.44 -10.80 4.83
CA HIS A 351 -26.54 -11.59 3.59
C HIS A 351 -27.96 -11.60 3.00
N ASP A 352 -29.00 -11.68 3.84
CA ASP A 352 -30.39 -11.86 3.34
C ASP A 352 -31.06 -10.55 2.90
N THR A 353 -30.55 -9.40 3.35
CA THR A 353 -31.05 -8.06 3.00
C THR A 353 -30.13 -7.32 2.02
N SER A 354 -28.92 -7.85 1.82
CA SER A 354 -27.81 -7.17 1.16
C SER A 354 -27.49 -5.79 1.75
N MET A 355 -27.82 -5.56 3.02
CA MET A 355 -27.55 -4.29 3.69
C MET A 355 -26.14 -4.26 4.26
N ILE A 356 -25.46 -3.13 4.08
CA ILE A 356 -24.23 -2.76 4.78
C ILE A 356 -24.61 -1.86 5.94
N TYR A 357 -24.01 -2.12 7.09
CA TYR A 357 -23.99 -1.20 8.23
C TYR A 357 -22.55 -0.94 8.65
N ALA A 358 -22.22 0.32 8.86
CA ALA A 358 -20.93 0.74 9.39
C ALA A 358 -21.14 1.58 10.64
N PHE A 359 -20.38 1.28 11.68
CA PHE A 359 -20.46 1.94 12.99
C PHE A 359 -19.07 2.30 13.47
N GLY A 360 -18.75 3.60 13.58
CA GLY A 360 -17.51 4.10 14.16
C GLY A 360 -17.64 4.41 15.65
N ALA A 361 -16.60 5.02 16.24
CA ALA A 361 -16.61 5.38 17.66
C ALA A 361 -17.43 6.65 17.96
N ALA A 362 -17.50 7.58 17.00
CA ALA A 362 -18.23 8.83 17.15
C ALA A 362 -19.74 8.65 16.90
N ALA A 363 -20.58 9.45 17.54
CA ALA A 363 -22.03 9.32 17.45
C ALA A 363 -22.58 9.57 16.03
N ASP A 364 -21.89 10.37 15.22
CA ASP A 364 -22.22 10.69 13.83
C ASP A 364 -21.58 9.73 12.80
N ALA A 365 -20.68 8.84 13.25
CA ALA A 365 -19.99 7.87 12.40
C ALA A 365 -20.86 6.61 12.18
N VAL A 366 -22.02 6.77 11.54
CA VAL A 366 -22.90 5.67 11.18
C VAL A 366 -23.32 5.77 9.72
N ALA A 367 -23.31 4.64 9.02
CA ALA A 367 -23.82 4.53 7.66
C ALA A 367 -24.62 3.23 7.50
N ALA A 368 -25.70 3.30 6.75
CA ALA A 368 -26.49 2.15 6.35
C ALA A 368 -26.93 2.32 4.89
N PHE A 369 -26.58 1.36 4.05
CA PHE A 369 -26.89 1.42 2.62
C PHE A 369 -26.94 0.01 2.02
N GLN A 370 -27.60 -0.12 0.88
CA GLN A 370 -27.55 -1.36 0.11
C GLN A 370 -26.12 -1.60 -0.38
N ARG A 371 -25.61 -2.82 -0.19
CA ARG A 371 -24.28 -3.23 -0.66
C ARG A 371 -24.18 -2.89 -2.16
N PRO A 372 -23.13 -2.20 -2.60
CA PRO A 372 -22.90 -1.97 -4.01
C PRO A 372 -22.88 -3.31 -4.74
N THR A 373 -23.60 -3.39 -5.85
CA THR A 373 -23.47 -4.55 -6.74
C THR A 373 -22.06 -4.49 -7.33
N LEU A 374 -21.15 -5.35 -6.85
CA LEU A 374 -19.83 -5.53 -7.43
C LEU A 374 -19.99 -5.95 -8.89
N LEU A 375 -19.08 -5.59 -9.80
CA LEU A 375 -19.01 -6.24 -11.12
C LEU A 375 -18.74 -7.76 -11.00
N ALA A 376 -18.23 -8.20 -9.85
CA ALA A 376 -18.17 -9.62 -9.47
C ALA A 376 -19.55 -10.22 -9.14
N ASP A 377 -20.50 -9.39 -8.66
CA ASP A 377 -21.89 -9.75 -8.34
C ASP A 377 -22.87 -9.49 -9.50
N THR A 378 -22.48 -8.74 -10.54
CA THR A 378 -23.33 -8.52 -11.73
C THR A 378 -23.42 -9.75 -12.64
N GLY A 379 -22.72 -10.83 -12.31
CA GLY A 379 -22.32 -11.81 -13.29
C GLY A 379 -21.25 -11.20 -14.20
N ALA A 380 -20.21 -12.00 -14.41
CA ALA A 380 -19.44 -12.06 -15.64
C ALA A 380 -19.14 -10.73 -16.39
N LEU A 381 -17.88 -10.29 -16.37
CA LEU A 381 -17.32 -9.51 -17.48
C LEU A 381 -17.79 -10.13 -18.81
N ALA A 382 -18.30 -9.35 -19.76
CA ALA A 382 -18.85 -9.89 -21.00
C ALA A 382 -17.88 -10.92 -21.64
N GLY A 383 -18.31 -12.20 -21.75
CA GLY A 383 -17.47 -13.31 -22.22
C GLY A 383 -16.97 -14.33 -21.17
N VAL A 384 -17.53 -14.38 -19.95
CA VAL A 384 -17.26 -15.46 -18.96
C VAL A 384 -17.83 -16.81 -19.42
N PRO A 385 -17.16 -17.94 -19.13
CA PRO A 385 -16.02 -18.13 -18.20
C PRO A 385 -14.66 -17.66 -18.71
N ALA A 386 -13.68 -17.51 -17.79
CA ALA A 386 -12.29 -17.47 -18.19
C ALA A 386 -11.95 -18.72 -19.02
N PRO A 387 -10.90 -18.68 -19.86
CA PRO A 387 -10.45 -19.85 -20.59
C PRO A 387 -10.25 -21.03 -19.63
N GLN A 388 -10.91 -22.16 -19.91
CA GLN A 388 -10.67 -23.38 -19.13
C GLN A 388 -9.38 -24.04 -19.60
N LEU A 389 -8.43 -24.17 -18.69
CA LEU A 389 -7.14 -24.80 -18.95
C LEU A 389 -7.09 -26.20 -18.32
N GLY A 390 -6.16 -27.03 -18.81
CA GLY A 390 -5.85 -28.31 -18.16
C GLY A 390 -5.19 -28.13 -16.79
N GLY A 391 -5.27 -29.16 -15.95
CA GLY A 391 -4.67 -29.14 -14.60
C GLY A 391 -5.67 -28.83 -13.49
N ASP A 392 -5.14 -28.60 -12.29
CA ASP A 392 -5.93 -28.34 -11.09
C ASP A 392 -6.31 -26.86 -11.03
N LEU A 393 -7.61 -26.54 -10.93
CA LEU A 393 -8.04 -25.19 -10.57
C LEU A 393 -7.77 -24.96 -9.08
N VAL A 394 -6.89 -24.01 -8.77
CA VAL A 394 -6.37 -23.79 -7.41
C VAL A 394 -7.01 -22.60 -6.70
N ALA A 395 -7.31 -21.54 -7.44
CA ALA A 395 -7.89 -20.31 -6.92
C ALA A 395 -8.69 -19.58 -8.02
N GLN A 396 -9.62 -18.74 -7.62
CA GLN A 396 -10.36 -17.84 -8.50
C GLN A 396 -10.52 -16.48 -7.84
N THR A 397 -10.40 -15.43 -8.63
CA THR A 397 -10.63 -14.04 -8.22
C THR A 397 -11.73 -13.41 -9.09
N ALA A 398 -11.94 -12.10 -8.98
CA ALA A 398 -12.93 -11.39 -9.79
C ALA A 398 -12.58 -11.36 -11.29
N SER A 399 -11.29 -11.41 -11.61
CA SER A 399 -10.77 -11.28 -12.98
C SER A 399 -10.07 -12.54 -13.49
N VAL A 400 -9.66 -13.46 -12.60
CA VAL A 400 -8.70 -14.52 -12.95
C VAL A 400 -9.08 -15.91 -12.43
N ASP A 401 -8.88 -16.93 -13.25
CA ASP A 401 -8.86 -18.34 -12.85
C ASP A 401 -7.42 -18.87 -12.80
N PHE A 402 -7.02 -19.49 -11.70
CA PHE A 402 -5.65 -19.98 -11.47
C PHE A 402 -5.57 -21.50 -11.59
N TYR A 403 -4.78 -21.98 -12.53
CA TYR A 403 -4.55 -23.38 -12.81
C TYR A 403 -3.13 -23.81 -12.45
N ARG A 404 -2.97 -25.10 -12.15
CA ARG A 404 -1.69 -25.72 -11.84
C ARG A 404 -1.51 -27.03 -12.60
N LEU A 405 -0.35 -27.20 -13.24
CA LEU A 405 0.11 -28.50 -13.73
C LEU A 405 1.05 -29.19 -12.72
N PRO A 406 1.12 -30.53 -12.73
CA PRO A 406 2.11 -31.27 -11.95
C PRO A 406 3.54 -30.76 -12.21
N GLY A 407 4.31 -30.51 -11.15
CA GLY A 407 5.67 -29.95 -11.22
C GLY A 407 5.72 -28.41 -11.28
N GLY A 408 4.58 -27.74 -11.48
CA GLY A 408 4.46 -26.29 -11.28
C GLY A 408 4.38 -25.89 -9.81
N LEU A 409 4.33 -24.58 -9.58
CA LEU A 409 4.26 -23.92 -8.28
C LEU A 409 3.21 -24.56 -7.33
N SER A 410 3.45 -24.50 -6.01
CA SER A 410 2.56 -25.17 -5.05
C SER A 410 1.18 -24.50 -4.99
N ALA A 411 0.14 -25.27 -4.66
CA ALA A 411 -1.21 -24.71 -4.55
C ALA A 411 -1.34 -23.64 -3.45
N ALA A 412 -0.52 -23.72 -2.39
CA ALA A 412 -0.49 -22.72 -1.33
C ALA A 412 0.14 -21.40 -1.80
N ASP A 413 1.23 -21.49 -2.55
CA ASP A 413 1.90 -20.33 -3.14
C ASP A 413 1.00 -19.64 -4.19
N ILE A 414 0.30 -20.42 -5.03
CA ILE A 414 -0.65 -19.89 -6.01
C ILE A 414 -1.79 -19.14 -5.31
N ARG A 415 -2.35 -19.69 -4.23
CA ARG A 415 -3.36 -18.99 -3.43
C ARG A 415 -2.83 -17.69 -2.83
N THR A 416 -1.58 -17.69 -2.38
CA THR A 416 -0.91 -16.49 -1.84
C THR A 416 -0.71 -15.43 -2.93
N LEU A 417 -0.33 -15.82 -4.15
CA LEU A 417 -0.21 -14.89 -5.28
C LEU A 417 -1.59 -14.37 -5.74
N SER A 418 -2.63 -15.21 -5.67
CA SER A 418 -3.97 -14.85 -6.14
C SER A 418 -4.60 -13.71 -5.35
N SER A 419 -4.26 -13.52 -4.07
CA SER A 419 -4.81 -12.43 -3.26
C SER A 419 -4.31 -11.04 -3.69
N ALA A 420 -3.16 -10.97 -4.37
CA ALA A 420 -2.55 -9.71 -4.82
C ALA A 420 -2.75 -9.44 -6.33
N VAL A 421 -3.39 -10.37 -7.07
CA VAL A 421 -3.47 -10.24 -8.53
C VAL A 421 -4.38 -9.09 -8.99
N GLU A 422 -5.47 -8.83 -8.26
CA GLU A 422 -6.41 -7.77 -8.62
C GLU A 422 -5.78 -6.39 -8.43
N GLU A 423 -4.89 -6.24 -7.45
CA GLU A 423 -4.10 -5.04 -7.25
C GLU A 423 -3.13 -4.83 -8.43
N ALA A 424 -2.46 -5.89 -8.89
CA ALA A 424 -1.57 -5.82 -10.04
C ALA A 424 -2.32 -5.44 -11.32
N ILE A 425 -3.52 -5.98 -11.51
CA ILE A 425 -4.43 -5.59 -12.61
C ILE A 425 -4.83 -4.12 -12.49
N ALA A 426 -5.26 -3.66 -11.31
CA ALA A 426 -5.69 -2.29 -11.08
C ALA A 426 -4.55 -1.28 -11.27
N SER A 427 -3.36 -1.59 -10.77
CA SER A 427 -2.16 -0.77 -10.93
C SER A 427 -1.77 -0.65 -12.41
N GLY A 428 -1.68 -1.79 -13.12
CA GLY A 428 -1.39 -1.80 -14.55
C GLY A 428 -2.45 -1.07 -15.38
N ALA A 429 -3.73 -1.28 -15.06
CA ALA A 429 -4.86 -0.60 -15.68
C ALA A 429 -4.76 0.92 -15.51
N THR A 430 -4.37 1.39 -14.32
CA THR A 430 -4.15 2.81 -14.03
C THR A 430 -3.00 3.38 -14.87
N MET A 431 -1.84 2.71 -14.89
CA MET A 431 -0.67 3.12 -15.68
C MET A 431 -1.00 3.23 -17.18
N LEU A 432 -1.82 2.32 -17.68
CA LEU A 432 -2.21 2.26 -19.09
C LEU A 432 -3.43 3.10 -19.44
N GLY A 433 -4.23 3.55 -18.46
CA GLY A 433 -5.51 4.22 -18.71
C GLY A 433 -6.54 3.30 -19.38
N THR A 434 -6.57 2.02 -19.00
CA THR A 434 -7.44 0.99 -19.57
C THR A 434 -8.07 0.10 -18.50
N SER A 435 -8.86 -0.91 -18.89
CA SER A 435 -9.33 -1.97 -18.02
C SER A 435 -9.31 -3.32 -18.77
N LEU A 436 -9.37 -4.43 -18.04
CA LEU A 436 -9.59 -5.74 -18.67
C LEU A 436 -10.97 -5.76 -19.35
N ARG A 437 -11.04 -6.33 -20.55
CA ARG A 437 -12.28 -6.53 -21.31
C ARG A 437 -12.96 -7.88 -21.05
N GLY A 438 -12.34 -8.75 -20.27
CA GLY A 438 -12.83 -10.08 -19.96
C GLY A 438 -12.00 -10.76 -18.87
N ARG A 439 -12.45 -11.91 -18.38
CA ARG A 439 -11.64 -12.73 -17.45
C ARG A 439 -10.46 -13.38 -18.18
N MET A 440 -9.42 -13.72 -17.44
CA MET A 440 -8.25 -14.41 -17.95
C MET A 440 -7.91 -15.64 -17.10
N ALA A 441 -7.10 -16.54 -17.65
CA ALA A 441 -6.64 -17.72 -16.95
C ALA A 441 -5.12 -17.67 -16.77
N ILE A 442 -4.61 -18.06 -15.60
CA ILE A 442 -3.19 -18.09 -15.30
C ILE A 442 -2.81 -19.52 -14.91
N GLN A 443 -1.92 -20.14 -15.68
CA GLN A 443 -1.48 -21.52 -15.44
C GLN A 443 -0.04 -21.54 -14.95
N PHE A 444 0.20 -22.23 -13.84
CA PHE A 444 1.53 -22.51 -13.32
C PHE A 444 2.01 -23.88 -13.80
N GLU A 445 3.15 -23.85 -14.48
CA GLU A 445 3.77 -24.99 -15.16
C GLU A 445 5.17 -25.27 -14.62
N PRO A 446 5.72 -26.48 -14.85
CA PRO A 446 7.10 -26.78 -14.53
C PRO A 446 8.07 -25.73 -15.07
N ALA A 447 9.07 -25.39 -14.28
CA ALA A 447 10.11 -24.45 -14.67
C ALA A 447 10.82 -24.91 -15.95
N GLN A 448 11.02 -24.00 -16.89
CA GLN A 448 11.87 -24.24 -18.05
C GLN A 448 13.36 -24.15 -17.66
N THR A 449 14.19 -24.93 -18.35
CA THR A 449 15.65 -24.96 -18.14
C THR A 449 16.38 -24.48 -19.40
N GLY A 450 17.62 -24.01 -19.22
CA GLY A 450 18.47 -23.52 -20.31
C GLY A 450 18.59 -22.00 -20.37
N PRO A 451 19.52 -21.48 -21.21
CA PRO A 451 19.90 -20.07 -21.22
C PRO A 451 18.79 -19.12 -21.69
N CYS A 452 17.83 -19.63 -22.47
CA CYS A 452 16.71 -18.88 -23.03
C CYS A 452 15.36 -19.26 -22.39
N ALA A 453 15.38 -19.94 -21.24
CA ALA A 453 14.16 -20.25 -20.49
C ALA A 453 13.35 -18.97 -20.23
N ILE A 454 12.06 -19.01 -20.56
CA ILE A 454 11.10 -17.95 -20.22
C ILE A 454 10.47 -18.24 -18.85
N ARG A 455 10.01 -17.19 -18.19
CA ARG A 455 9.42 -17.27 -16.84
C ARG A 455 7.92 -16.95 -16.83
N GLY A 456 7.48 -16.12 -17.77
CA GLY A 456 6.10 -15.84 -18.08
C GLY A 456 5.91 -15.86 -19.60
N LEU A 457 4.67 -16.10 -20.02
CA LEU A 457 4.22 -15.96 -21.40
C LEU A 457 2.75 -15.60 -21.43
N THR A 458 2.42 -14.46 -22.01
CA THR A 458 1.04 -14.05 -22.25
C THR A 458 0.60 -14.41 -23.66
N LEU A 459 -0.43 -15.25 -23.75
CA LEU A 459 -1.19 -15.55 -24.95
C LEU A 459 -2.42 -14.63 -24.98
N SER A 460 -2.19 -13.36 -25.33
CA SER A 460 -3.17 -12.27 -25.12
C SER A 460 -4.48 -12.46 -25.91
N GLY A 461 -4.41 -13.12 -27.08
CA GLY A 461 -5.57 -13.49 -27.88
C GLY A 461 -6.40 -14.65 -27.28
N GLU A 462 -5.77 -15.46 -26.43
CA GLU A 462 -6.41 -16.56 -25.69
C GLU A 462 -6.76 -16.17 -24.25
N ARG A 463 -6.44 -14.95 -23.82
CA ARG A 463 -6.59 -14.47 -22.44
C ARG A 463 -5.96 -15.41 -21.41
N THR A 464 -4.79 -15.95 -21.76
CA THR A 464 -4.10 -16.96 -20.96
C THR A 464 -2.67 -16.52 -20.68
N ILE A 465 -2.25 -16.59 -19.41
CA ILE A 465 -0.87 -16.35 -18.97
C ILE A 465 -0.30 -17.67 -18.46
N ARG A 466 0.91 -18.01 -18.90
CA ARG A 466 1.62 -19.22 -18.51
C ARG A 466 2.86 -18.84 -17.71
N MET A 467 2.97 -19.38 -16.50
CA MET A 467 4.03 -19.07 -15.53
C MET A 467 4.88 -20.31 -15.28
N PHE A 468 6.20 -20.24 -15.50
CA PHE A 468 7.10 -21.40 -15.47
C PHE A 468 7.97 -21.41 -14.20
N TYR A 469 7.41 -21.95 -13.12
CA TYR A 469 8.03 -21.98 -11.79
C TYR A 469 7.78 -23.29 -11.06
N GLU A 470 8.81 -23.78 -10.35
CA GLU A 470 8.71 -24.90 -9.42
C GLU A 470 8.50 -24.40 -7.98
N PRO A 471 8.04 -25.26 -7.04
CA PRO A 471 7.90 -24.88 -5.63
C PRO A 471 9.22 -24.40 -4.99
N GLY A 472 9.13 -23.45 -4.05
CA GLY A 472 10.27 -22.94 -3.29
C GLY A 472 10.97 -21.71 -3.90
N PHE A 473 10.46 -21.19 -5.01
CA PHE A 473 10.88 -19.89 -5.54
C PHE A 473 10.36 -18.72 -4.69
N ASP A 474 11.10 -17.61 -4.69
CA ASP A 474 10.68 -16.36 -4.04
C ASP A 474 9.43 -15.78 -4.73
N LEU A 475 8.30 -15.81 -4.01
CA LEU A 475 7.01 -15.35 -4.52
C LEU A 475 7.03 -13.87 -4.94
N ARG A 476 7.87 -13.04 -4.33
CA ARG A 476 8.00 -11.62 -4.72
C ARG A 476 8.52 -11.50 -6.15
N ARG A 477 9.50 -12.32 -6.53
CA ARG A 477 10.03 -12.34 -7.89
C ARG A 477 9.00 -12.87 -8.90
N ILE A 478 8.19 -13.84 -8.49
CA ILE A 478 7.09 -14.35 -9.33
C ILE A 478 6.05 -13.25 -9.57
N GLN A 479 5.70 -12.50 -8.53
CA GLN A 479 4.71 -11.41 -8.61
C GLN A 479 5.14 -10.30 -9.57
N VAL A 480 6.43 -9.94 -9.60
CA VAL A 480 6.96 -8.97 -10.58
C VAL A 480 6.73 -9.44 -12.01
N ILE A 481 7.09 -10.70 -12.31
CA ILE A 481 6.88 -11.27 -13.64
C ILE A 481 5.39 -11.39 -13.95
N LEU A 482 4.57 -11.78 -12.97
CA LEU A 482 3.12 -11.86 -13.15
C LEU A 482 2.51 -10.49 -13.51
N ALA A 483 2.93 -9.42 -12.83
CA ALA A 483 2.50 -8.07 -13.11
C ALA A 483 2.88 -7.65 -14.55
N HIS A 484 4.12 -7.96 -14.98
CA HIS A 484 4.56 -7.76 -16.37
C HIS A 484 3.66 -8.47 -17.38
N GLU A 485 3.36 -9.76 -17.16
CA GLU A 485 2.49 -10.52 -18.07
C GLU A 485 1.05 -9.98 -18.13
N ILE A 486 0.52 -9.51 -17.00
CA ILE A 486 -0.81 -8.86 -16.96
C ILE A 486 -0.83 -7.60 -17.82
N ILE A 487 0.27 -6.83 -17.89
CA ILE A 487 0.36 -5.68 -18.78
C ILE A 487 0.16 -6.08 -20.23
N HIS A 488 0.70 -7.22 -20.69
CA HIS A 488 0.48 -7.67 -22.06
C HIS A 488 -1.00 -7.93 -22.36
N GLN A 489 -1.75 -8.48 -21.41
CA GLN A 489 -3.20 -8.63 -21.57
C GLN A 489 -3.91 -7.27 -21.63
N LEU A 490 -3.52 -6.31 -20.79
CA LEU A 490 -4.10 -4.96 -20.78
C LEU A 490 -3.75 -4.16 -22.04
N GLN A 491 -2.52 -4.29 -22.56
CA GLN A 491 -2.10 -3.73 -23.85
C GLN A 491 -2.98 -4.28 -24.97
N HIS A 492 -3.19 -5.60 -25.00
CA HIS A 492 -4.09 -6.22 -25.98
C HIS A 492 -5.51 -5.68 -25.88
N ASP A 493 -6.03 -5.53 -24.66
CA ASP A 493 -7.38 -5.00 -24.42
C ASP A 493 -7.48 -3.50 -24.77
N TYR A 494 -6.42 -2.73 -24.60
CA TYR A 494 -6.37 -1.31 -24.95
C TYR A 494 -6.25 -1.08 -26.46
N TYR A 495 -5.21 -1.62 -27.09
CA TYR A 495 -4.88 -1.38 -28.51
C TYR A 495 -5.68 -2.28 -29.48
N GLY A 496 -6.23 -3.38 -28.99
CA GLY A 496 -6.86 -4.41 -29.80
C GLY A 496 -5.85 -5.36 -30.47
N ALA A 497 -6.36 -6.52 -30.92
CA ALA A 497 -5.54 -7.60 -31.43
C ALA A 497 -4.61 -7.21 -32.61
N PRO A 498 -5.05 -6.46 -33.64
CA PRO A 498 -4.19 -6.17 -34.79
C PRO A 498 -2.93 -5.38 -34.41
N ALA A 499 -3.12 -4.27 -33.68
CA ALA A 499 -2.02 -3.42 -33.23
C ALA A 499 -1.14 -4.15 -32.20
N HIS A 500 -1.74 -4.81 -31.21
CA HIS A 500 -0.97 -5.50 -30.17
C HIS A 500 -0.12 -6.65 -30.71
N LEU A 501 -0.61 -7.43 -31.69
CA LEU A 501 0.14 -8.55 -32.26
C LEU A 501 1.24 -8.11 -33.24
N GLN A 502 1.14 -6.91 -33.80
CA GLN A 502 2.12 -6.35 -34.75
C GLN A 502 3.07 -5.34 -34.11
N SER A 503 2.86 -4.95 -32.85
CA SER A 503 3.65 -3.90 -32.21
C SER A 503 5.13 -4.27 -32.13
N ASP A 504 5.98 -3.27 -32.39
CA ASP A 504 7.42 -3.32 -32.18
C ASP A 504 7.74 -3.87 -30.79
N VAL A 505 8.65 -4.85 -30.70
CA VAL A 505 9.04 -5.47 -29.43
C VAL A 505 9.63 -4.46 -28.44
N ILE A 506 10.27 -3.39 -28.93
CA ILE A 506 10.78 -2.29 -28.09
C ILE A 506 9.62 -1.68 -27.29
N LEU A 507 8.52 -1.37 -27.97
CA LEU A 507 7.35 -0.72 -27.37
C LEU A 507 6.49 -1.70 -26.57
N LEU A 508 6.37 -2.95 -27.04
CA LEU A 508 5.62 -4.01 -26.36
C LEU A 508 6.22 -4.32 -24.98
N GLU A 509 7.50 -4.69 -24.95
CA GLU A 509 8.19 -5.13 -23.73
C GLU A 509 8.57 -3.92 -22.86
N GLY A 510 8.98 -2.80 -23.49
CA GLY A 510 9.29 -1.57 -22.79
C GLY A 510 8.10 -1.03 -22.00
N MET A 511 6.91 -0.97 -22.61
CA MET A 511 5.69 -0.54 -21.90
C MET A 511 5.25 -1.54 -20.83
N ALA A 512 5.53 -2.85 -20.99
CA ALA A 512 5.22 -3.86 -19.98
C ALA A 512 6.08 -3.73 -18.73
N VAL A 513 7.39 -3.51 -18.88
CA VAL A 513 8.29 -3.24 -17.75
C VAL A 513 8.01 -1.86 -17.13
N TRP A 514 7.76 -0.84 -17.95
CA TRP A 514 7.43 0.50 -17.45
C TRP A 514 6.13 0.52 -16.62
N ALA A 515 5.06 -0.11 -17.10
CA ALA A 515 3.77 -0.12 -16.43
C ALA A 515 3.71 -1.06 -15.21
N SER A 516 4.61 -2.05 -15.13
CA SER A 516 4.75 -2.94 -13.96
C SER A 516 5.69 -2.38 -12.88
N ASN A 517 6.29 -1.20 -13.07
CA ASN A 517 7.25 -0.61 -12.12
C ASN A 517 6.76 -0.47 -10.66
N PRO A 518 5.46 -0.26 -10.36
CA PRO A 518 5.01 -0.21 -8.96
C PRO A 518 5.35 -1.48 -8.18
N TYR A 519 5.50 -2.63 -8.86
CA TYR A 519 5.91 -3.90 -8.25
C TYR A 519 7.42 -4.15 -8.28
N TYR A 520 8.20 -3.31 -8.97
CA TYR A 520 9.62 -3.55 -9.19
C TYR A 520 10.47 -2.29 -9.02
N ARG A 521 10.76 -2.02 -7.74
CA ARG A 521 11.56 -0.88 -7.27
C ARG A 521 12.82 -1.34 -6.56
N ASP A 522 13.85 -0.50 -6.59
CA ASP A 522 15.07 -0.74 -5.83
C ASP A 522 14.97 -0.32 -4.37
N THR A 523 16.05 -0.48 -3.61
CA THR A 523 16.13 -0.13 -2.19
C THR A 523 15.99 1.38 -1.90
N THR A 524 16.06 2.22 -2.93
CA THR A 524 15.89 3.68 -2.86
C THR A 524 14.53 4.12 -3.41
N ASN A 525 13.63 3.17 -3.65
CA ASN A 525 12.30 3.39 -4.22
C ASN A 525 12.29 3.96 -5.64
N ARG A 526 13.38 3.81 -6.39
CA ARG A 526 13.38 4.15 -7.82
C ARG A 526 12.91 2.95 -8.63
N PRO A 527 12.25 3.16 -9.78
CA PRO A 527 12.00 2.08 -10.72
C PRO A 527 13.29 1.34 -11.02
N TYR A 528 13.32 0.02 -10.86
CA TYR A 528 14.57 -0.74 -10.98
C TYR A 528 15.21 -0.58 -12.36
N TYR A 529 14.40 -0.44 -13.43
CA TYR A 529 14.93 -0.22 -14.78
C TYR A 529 15.74 1.08 -14.89
N HIS A 530 15.44 2.12 -14.09
CA HIS A 530 16.26 3.34 -14.06
C HIS A 530 17.66 3.04 -13.57
N THR A 531 17.76 2.47 -12.36
CA THR A 531 19.07 2.25 -11.74
C THR A 531 19.86 1.17 -12.47
N ALA A 532 19.19 0.20 -13.08
CA ALA A 532 19.83 -0.77 -13.96
C ALA A 532 20.38 -0.14 -15.25
N VAL A 533 19.67 0.82 -15.86
CA VAL A 533 20.13 1.53 -17.06
C VAL A 533 21.27 2.49 -16.74
N GLU A 534 21.19 3.23 -15.63
CA GLU A 534 22.27 4.11 -15.16
C GLU A 534 23.57 3.33 -14.93
N ALA A 535 23.48 2.20 -14.21
CA ALA A 535 24.64 1.36 -13.96
C ALA A 535 25.29 0.84 -15.25
N LYS A 536 24.47 0.50 -16.27
CA LYS A 536 24.98 0.06 -17.59
C LYS A 536 25.60 1.22 -18.35
N ARG A 537 25.00 2.41 -18.35
CA ARG A 537 25.58 3.61 -18.94
C ARG A 537 26.97 3.88 -18.36
N ASP A 538 27.08 3.86 -17.03
CA ASP A 538 28.32 4.19 -16.32
C ASP A 538 29.44 3.16 -16.53
N THR A 539 29.07 1.91 -16.83
CA THR A 539 29.99 0.82 -17.14
C THR A 539 30.20 0.57 -18.63
N ASN A 540 29.63 1.43 -19.50
CA ASN A 540 29.63 1.26 -20.96
C ASN A 540 29.04 -0.09 -21.43
N GLY A 541 28.04 -0.59 -20.71
CA GLY A 541 27.32 -1.84 -20.95
C GLY A 541 25.96 -1.68 -21.65
N MET A 542 25.69 -0.51 -22.25
CA MET A 542 24.46 -0.26 -23.00
C MET A 542 24.38 -1.13 -24.26
N LEU A 543 23.16 -1.51 -24.64
CA LEU A 543 22.88 -2.33 -25.82
C LEU A 543 22.14 -1.47 -26.85
N PRO A 544 22.34 -1.69 -28.16
CA PRO A 544 21.57 -0.98 -29.18
C PRO A 544 20.06 -1.27 -29.00
N LEU A 545 19.20 -0.26 -29.06
CA LEU A 545 17.75 -0.46 -28.90
C LEU A 545 17.18 -1.44 -29.95
N ALA A 546 17.76 -1.46 -31.15
CA ALA A 546 17.38 -2.39 -32.24
C ALA A 546 17.98 -3.81 -32.10
N LEU A 547 18.45 -4.20 -30.91
CA LEU A 547 18.98 -5.54 -30.66
C LEU A 547 17.95 -6.63 -30.99
N SER A 548 18.35 -7.61 -31.80
CA SER A 548 17.51 -8.77 -32.09
C SER A 548 17.63 -9.84 -31.01
N LEU A 549 16.55 -10.09 -30.27
CA LEU A 549 16.46 -11.17 -29.28
C LEU A 549 16.35 -12.56 -29.90
N GLU A 550 16.04 -12.66 -31.21
CA GLU A 550 16.14 -13.93 -31.94
C GLU A 550 17.60 -14.37 -32.07
N ALA A 551 18.53 -13.41 -32.16
CA ALA A 551 19.97 -13.68 -32.26
C ALA A 551 20.62 -13.97 -30.89
N ASP A 552 20.10 -13.39 -29.80
CA ASP A 552 20.59 -13.62 -28.44
C ASP A 552 19.45 -13.56 -27.39
N CYS A 553 18.86 -14.72 -27.12
CA CYS A 553 17.79 -14.89 -26.13
C CYS A 553 18.29 -15.15 -24.70
N ARG A 554 19.60 -15.00 -24.42
CA ARG A 554 20.14 -15.25 -23.08
C ARG A 554 19.48 -14.34 -22.06
N THR A 555 19.16 -14.92 -20.90
CA THR A 555 18.48 -14.21 -19.81
C THR A 555 19.16 -12.90 -19.42
N THR A 556 20.51 -12.86 -19.40
CA THR A 556 21.28 -11.64 -19.10
C THR A 556 21.08 -10.53 -20.14
N THR A 557 21.10 -10.89 -21.42
CA THR A 557 20.89 -9.96 -22.53
C THR A 557 19.46 -9.44 -22.53
N ARG A 558 18.48 -10.35 -22.34
CA ARG A 558 17.05 -10.02 -22.29
C ARG A 558 16.71 -9.05 -21.16
N VAL A 559 17.14 -9.34 -19.93
CA VAL A 559 16.95 -8.43 -18.79
C VAL A 559 17.58 -7.07 -19.09
N SER A 560 18.81 -7.07 -19.62
CA SER A 560 19.52 -5.83 -19.90
C SER A 560 18.81 -4.93 -20.90
N ILE A 561 18.30 -5.50 -22.00
CA ILE A 561 17.61 -4.75 -23.04
C ILE A 561 16.19 -4.36 -22.64
N TYR A 562 15.48 -5.17 -21.85
CA TYR A 562 14.14 -4.84 -21.34
C TYR A 562 14.17 -3.59 -20.45
N ASP A 563 15.16 -3.48 -19.55
CA ASP A 563 15.32 -2.27 -18.74
C ASP A 563 15.55 -1.02 -19.62
N GLN A 564 16.35 -1.16 -20.69
CA GLN A 564 16.63 -0.08 -21.64
C GLN A 564 15.39 0.31 -22.43
N TRP A 565 14.60 -0.66 -22.90
CA TRP A 565 13.33 -0.43 -23.58
C TRP A 565 12.28 0.21 -22.66
N ALA A 566 12.26 -0.13 -21.38
CA ALA A 566 11.40 0.52 -20.39
C ALA A 566 11.78 1.99 -20.19
N SER A 567 13.07 2.27 -20.02
CA SER A 567 13.59 3.64 -19.91
C SER A 567 13.34 4.45 -21.19
N PHE A 568 13.52 3.84 -22.36
CA PHE A 568 13.22 4.48 -23.64
C PHE A 568 11.72 4.77 -23.81
N THR A 569 10.86 3.83 -23.40
CA THR A 569 9.41 4.01 -23.38
C THR A 569 9.01 5.19 -22.49
N GLU A 570 9.58 5.28 -21.30
CA GLU A 570 9.35 6.40 -20.39
C GLU A 570 9.81 7.73 -21.00
N TYR A 571 11.00 7.77 -21.62
CA TYR A 571 11.46 8.94 -22.35
C TYR A 571 10.47 9.37 -23.42
N LEU A 572 9.95 8.44 -24.22
CA LEU A 572 8.96 8.76 -25.26
C LEU A 572 7.67 9.33 -24.65
N LEU A 573 7.16 8.70 -23.59
CA LEU A 573 5.95 9.14 -22.88
C LEU A 573 6.12 10.52 -22.25
N ILE A 574 7.23 10.80 -21.56
CA ILE A 574 7.52 12.09 -20.91
C ILE A 574 7.77 13.17 -21.95
N ARG A 575 8.55 12.88 -23.00
CA ARG A 575 9.01 13.89 -23.95
C ARG A 575 7.97 14.23 -25.01
N TYR A 576 7.21 13.24 -25.46
CA TYR A 576 6.31 13.37 -26.62
C TYR A 576 4.84 13.13 -26.28
N GLY A 577 4.53 12.66 -25.07
CA GLY A 577 3.16 12.45 -24.59
C GLY A 577 2.53 11.13 -25.03
N ARG A 578 1.46 10.74 -24.33
CA ARG A 578 0.77 9.46 -24.51
C ARG A 578 0.15 9.27 -25.90
N GLU A 579 -0.43 10.33 -26.47
CA GLU A 579 -1.10 10.26 -27.78
C GLU A 579 -0.12 9.82 -28.90
N ARG A 580 1.09 10.40 -28.91
CA ARG A 580 2.13 10.00 -29.88
C ARG A 580 2.68 8.62 -29.61
N PHE A 581 2.81 8.24 -28.34
CA PHE A 581 3.21 6.89 -27.98
C PHE A 581 2.21 5.86 -28.51
N ASP A 582 0.91 6.07 -28.30
CA ASP A 582 -0.14 5.17 -28.79
C ASP A 582 -0.16 5.07 -30.32
N ALA A 583 0.11 6.20 -31.00
CA ALA A 583 0.22 6.25 -32.45
C ALA A 583 1.38 5.40 -32.97
N VAL A 584 2.58 5.53 -32.39
CA VAL A 584 3.74 4.72 -32.83
C VAL A 584 3.59 3.24 -32.47
N TYR A 585 2.95 2.93 -31.33
CA TYR A 585 2.66 1.55 -30.94
C TYR A 585 1.76 0.88 -31.99
N SER A 586 0.72 1.59 -32.45
CA SER A 586 -0.26 1.08 -33.41
C SER A 586 0.26 1.07 -34.85
N ASP A 587 1.19 1.96 -35.20
CA ASP A 587 1.82 2.04 -36.52
C ASP A 587 3.14 1.24 -36.56
N SER A 588 3.04 -0.05 -36.27
CA SER A 588 4.16 -1.01 -36.32
C SER A 588 4.00 -2.01 -37.46
N SER A 589 5.11 -2.31 -38.13
CA SER A 589 5.13 -3.27 -39.24
C SER A 589 5.36 -4.73 -38.82
N GLY A 590 5.57 -5.01 -37.53
CA GLY A 590 5.74 -6.35 -36.99
C GLY A 590 6.51 -6.40 -35.66
N ARG A 591 6.79 -7.60 -35.16
CA ARG A 591 7.55 -7.79 -33.90
C ARG A 591 9.02 -7.37 -33.89
N PRO A 592 9.80 -7.38 -34.99
CA PRO A 592 11.22 -7.07 -34.93
C PRO A 592 11.51 -5.70 -34.29
N ALA A 593 12.60 -5.60 -33.53
CA ALA A 593 12.99 -4.36 -32.85
C ALA A 593 13.20 -3.23 -33.87
N GLY A 594 12.50 -2.11 -33.68
CA GLY A 594 12.57 -0.95 -34.57
C GLY A 594 11.63 -0.99 -35.77
N SER A 595 10.64 -1.89 -35.77
CA SER A 595 9.62 -2.01 -36.83
C SER A 595 8.56 -0.90 -36.80
N ALA A 596 8.49 -0.10 -35.74
CA ALA A 596 7.53 1.00 -35.60
C ALA A 596 7.84 2.17 -36.53
N ASN A 597 6.82 2.91 -36.95
CA ASN A 597 6.96 4.11 -37.76
C ASN A 597 7.43 5.33 -36.93
N TYR A 598 8.59 5.22 -36.28
CA TYR A 598 9.15 6.32 -35.47
C TYR A 598 9.32 7.61 -36.29
N ALA A 599 9.79 7.48 -37.53
CA ALA A 599 9.99 8.62 -38.42
C ALA A 599 8.67 9.32 -38.76
N GLY A 600 7.61 8.58 -39.03
CA GLY A 600 6.29 9.15 -39.32
C GLY A 600 5.63 9.81 -38.11
N VAL A 601 5.79 9.23 -36.91
CA VAL A 601 5.10 9.72 -35.70
C VAL A 601 5.88 10.81 -34.97
N TYR A 602 7.20 10.67 -34.87
CA TYR A 602 8.07 11.60 -34.13
C TYR A 602 8.84 12.56 -35.03
N GLY A 603 8.85 12.34 -36.35
CA GLY A 603 9.70 13.09 -37.28
C GLY A 603 11.18 12.72 -37.15
N LYS A 604 11.51 11.60 -36.51
CA LYS A 604 12.86 11.15 -36.18
C LYS A 604 12.98 9.64 -36.35
N SER A 605 14.11 9.18 -36.89
CA SER A 605 14.45 7.75 -36.91
C SER A 605 14.65 7.21 -35.49
N LEU A 606 14.58 5.88 -35.34
CA LEU A 606 14.87 5.23 -34.06
C LEU A 606 16.29 5.58 -33.56
N ALA A 607 17.29 5.65 -34.44
CA ALA A 607 18.65 5.99 -34.06
C ALA A 607 18.79 7.44 -33.55
N GLU A 608 18.04 8.39 -34.11
CA GLU A 608 18.00 9.76 -33.61
C GLU A 608 17.31 9.83 -32.25
N LEU A 609 16.20 9.10 -32.06
CA LEU A 609 15.51 9.01 -30.77
C LEU A 609 16.38 8.31 -29.71
N GLU A 610 17.13 7.28 -30.07
CA GLU A 610 18.08 6.59 -29.20
C GLU A 610 19.17 7.54 -28.72
N ALA A 611 19.77 8.32 -29.63
CA ALA A 611 20.78 9.32 -29.26
C ALA A 611 20.22 10.41 -28.33
N GLU A 612 18.99 10.85 -28.55
CA GLU A 612 18.31 11.80 -27.67
C GLU A 612 17.99 11.21 -26.31
N TRP A 613 17.53 9.96 -26.26
CA TRP A 613 17.27 9.25 -25.01
C TRP A 613 18.54 9.06 -24.19
N LEU A 614 19.66 8.68 -24.82
CA LEU A 614 20.96 8.58 -24.15
C LEU A 614 21.41 9.94 -23.58
N THR A 615 21.11 11.03 -24.29
CA THR A 615 21.33 12.39 -23.76
C THR A 615 20.41 12.68 -22.59
N TRP A 616 19.11 12.36 -22.71
CA TRP A 616 18.11 12.53 -21.66
C TRP A 616 18.49 11.79 -20.37
N LEU A 617 19.02 10.57 -20.47
CA LEU A 617 19.54 9.79 -19.34
C LEU A 617 20.64 10.49 -18.56
N SER A 618 21.39 11.41 -19.15
CA SER A 618 22.44 12.17 -18.46
C SER A 618 21.94 13.44 -17.77
N THR A 619 20.67 13.78 -18.01
CA THR A 619 19.99 14.96 -17.45
C THR A 619 18.85 14.61 -16.49
N TYR A 620 18.54 13.32 -16.35
CA TYR A 620 17.40 12.77 -15.63
C TYR A 620 17.85 11.99 -14.40
#